data_AF-A0A929CNI4-F1
#
_entry.id   AF-A0A929CNI4-F1
#
_cell.length_a   1.000
_cell.length_b   1.000
_cell.length_c   1.000
_cell.angle_alpha   90.00
_cell.angle_beta   90.00
_cell.angle_gamma   90.00
#
_symmetry.space_group_name_H-M   'P 1'
#
loop_
_entity.id
_entity.type
_entity.pdbx_description
1 polymer ?
#
loop_
_entity_poly.entity_id
_entity_poly.type
_entity_poly.pdbx_seq_one_letter_code
_entity_poly.pdbx_strand_id
1 'polypeptide(L)'
;MQNIFNSETGRTLMASIDHGLYMGAVRGIEHPVEVIKEFIECDLDGILISLGLNKISTELFKQKKVLSKILTLDYILLSKIPGIVEEIFANCAFFSVEQA
;
A
#
# COMPACT_ATOMS: atom_id res chain seq x y z
N MET A 1 -7.17 12.37 -13.47
CA MET A 1 -6.19 12.39 -12.37
C MET A 1 -6.98 12.22 -11.09
N GLN A 2 -6.66 11.24 -10.25
CA GLN A 2 -7.32 11.10 -8.94
C GLN A 2 -6.73 12.16 -8.01
N ASN A 3 -7.58 12.87 -7.27
CA ASN A 3 -7.13 13.91 -6.34
C ASN A 3 -6.83 13.26 -5.00
N ILE A 4 -5.60 13.40 -4.52
CA ILE A 4 -5.20 12.90 -3.21
C ILE A 4 -5.78 13.74 -2.06
N PHE A 5 -6.17 14.99 -2.33
CA PHE A 5 -6.74 15.89 -1.34
C PHE A 5 -8.26 15.93 -1.45
N ASN A 6 -8.93 15.78 -0.31
CA ASN A 6 -10.36 16.00 -0.17
C ASN A 6 -10.69 17.47 -0.54
N SER A 7 -11.66 17.67 -1.44
CA SER A 7 -11.97 19.00 -1.97
C SER A 7 -12.61 19.96 -0.97
N GLU A 8 -13.24 19.44 0.07
CA GLU A 8 -13.92 20.26 1.09
C GLU A 8 -12.97 20.66 2.22
N THR A 9 -12.16 19.71 2.69
CA THR A 9 -11.30 19.92 3.86
C THR A 9 -9.87 20.31 3.50
N GLY A 10 -9.43 20.06 2.26
CA GLY A 10 -8.03 20.18 1.83
C GLY A 10 -7.09 19.20 2.52
N ARG A 11 -7.63 18.20 3.24
CA ARG A 11 -6.88 17.16 3.96
C ARG A 11 -7.02 15.82 3.27
N THR A 12 -6.26 14.85 3.75
CA THR A 12 -6.21 13.50 3.19
C THR A 12 -6.15 12.49 4.33
N LEU A 13 -7.07 11.53 4.34
CA LEU A 13 -7.03 10.35 5.20
C LEU A 13 -6.70 9.12 4.35
N MET A 14 -5.59 8.46 4.68
CA MET A 14 -5.13 7.27 3.96
C MET A 14 -4.81 6.13 4.90
N ALA A 15 -4.98 4.91 4.40
CA ALA A 15 -4.50 3.69 5.06
C ALA A 15 -3.29 3.10 4.32
N SER A 16 -2.38 2.44 5.05
CA SER A 16 -1.21 1.75 4.50
C SER A 16 -1.32 0.24 4.67
N ILE A 17 -1.03 -0.51 3.61
CA ILE A 17 -1.06 -1.97 3.59
C ILE A 17 0.15 -2.59 2.88
N ASP A 18 1.21 -1.82 2.72
CA ASP A 18 2.48 -2.23 2.11
C ASP A 18 3.45 -2.89 3.09
N HIS A 19 3.17 -2.84 4.40
CA HIS A 19 4.00 -3.43 5.46
C HIS A 19 4.37 -4.89 5.21
N GLY A 20 3.48 -5.65 4.57
CA GLY A 20 3.72 -7.05 4.23
C GLY A 20 4.92 -7.28 3.32
N LEU A 21 5.39 -6.25 2.61
CA LEU A 21 6.62 -6.32 1.82
C LEU A 21 7.80 -6.71 2.71
N TYR A 22 8.02 -6.01 3.84
CA TYR A 22 9.23 -6.15 4.66
C TYR A 22 8.99 -6.78 6.03
N MET A 23 7.76 -6.72 6.55
CA MET A 23 7.38 -7.29 7.85
C MET A 23 6.77 -8.69 7.74
N GLY A 24 6.47 -9.17 6.53
CA GLY A 24 5.78 -10.43 6.31
C GLY A 24 4.30 -10.38 6.72
N ALA A 25 3.75 -11.48 7.23
CA ALA A 25 2.35 -11.55 7.64
C ALA A 25 2.12 -10.77 8.95
N VAL A 26 1.83 -9.47 8.82
CA VAL A 26 1.50 -8.60 9.96
C VAL A 26 0.06 -8.87 10.42
N ARG A 27 -0.13 -8.92 11.74
CA ARG A 27 -1.44 -9.14 12.35
C ARG A 27 -2.46 -8.08 11.89
N GLY A 28 -3.63 -8.51 11.44
CA GLY A 28 -4.69 -7.66 10.92
C GLY A 28 -4.62 -7.36 9.42
N ILE A 29 -3.52 -7.69 8.74
CA ILE A 29 -3.36 -7.55 7.27
C ILE A 29 -2.89 -8.85 6.61
N GLU A 30 -3.09 -9.99 7.26
CA GLU A 30 -2.72 -11.32 6.76
C GLU A 30 -3.44 -11.67 5.45
N HIS A 31 -4.62 -11.08 5.23
CA HIS A 31 -5.44 -11.23 4.03
C HIS A 31 -5.63 -9.88 3.34
N PRO A 32 -4.59 -9.32 2.71
CA PRO A 32 -4.57 -7.90 2.34
C PRO A 32 -5.62 -7.53 1.28
N VAL A 33 -6.03 -8.47 0.43
CA VAL A 33 -7.11 -8.24 -0.55
C VAL A 33 -8.46 -8.04 0.14
N GLU A 34 -8.74 -8.76 1.24
CA GLU A 34 -9.98 -8.60 1.99
C GLU A 34 -9.98 -7.27 2.76
N VAL A 35 -8.84 -6.90 3.37
CA VAL A 35 -8.68 -5.60 4.03
C VAL A 35 -8.88 -4.44 3.05
N ILE A 36 -8.41 -4.56 1.80
CA ILE A 36 -8.67 -3.56 0.75
C ILE A 36 -10.17 -3.41 0.48
N LYS A 37 -10.95 -4.50 0.50
CA LYS A 37 -12.41 -4.41 0.34
C LYS A 37 -13.03 -3.62 1.50
N GLU A 38 -12.60 -3.88 2.73
CA GLU A 38 -13.08 -3.13 3.91
C GLU A 38 -12.72 -1.64 3.81
N PHE A 39 -11.52 -1.30 3.33
CA PHE A 39 -11.08 0.07 3.14
C PHE A 39 -11.86 0.82 2.06
N ILE A 40 -12.31 0.14 1.00
CA ILE A 40 -13.16 0.73 -0.05
C ILE A 40 -14.52 1.17 0.52
N GLU A 41 -15.04 0.44 1.49
CA GLU A 41 -16.30 0.78 2.18
C GLU A 41 -16.12 1.89 3.24
N CYS A 42 -14.88 2.19 3.62
CA CYS A 42 -14.56 3.24 4.59
C CYS A 42 -14.49 4.64 3.96
N ASP A 43 -14.53 5.68 4.79
CA ASP A 43 -14.38 7.07 4.33
C ASP A 43 -12.92 7.52 4.18
N LEU A 44 -12.15 6.73 3.44
CA LEU A 44 -10.77 7.04 3.09
C LEU A 44 -10.70 7.82 1.77
N ASP A 45 -9.72 8.72 1.67
CA ASP A 45 -9.40 9.43 0.43
C ASP A 45 -8.41 8.63 -0.44
N GLY A 46 -7.63 7.73 0.18
CA GLY A 46 -6.70 6.89 -0.56
C GLY A 46 -6.02 5.78 0.24
N ILE A 47 -5.15 5.04 -0.44
CA ILE A 47 -4.41 3.90 0.08
C ILE A 47 -2.95 3.90 -0.39
N LEU A 48 -2.02 3.54 0.51
CA LEU A 48 -0.63 3.20 0.21
C LEU A 48 -0.50 1.68 0.10
N ILE A 49 -0.05 1.19 -1.04
CA ILE A 49 -0.14 -0.22 -1.42
C ILE A 49 1.08 -0.62 -2.26
N SER A 50 1.54 -1.88 -2.16
CA SER A 50 2.60 -2.38 -3.04
C SER A 50 2.12 -2.56 -4.49
N LEU A 51 3.03 -2.49 -5.47
CA LEU A 51 2.68 -2.74 -6.88
C LEU A 51 2.04 -4.11 -7.09
N GLY A 52 2.59 -5.15 -6.44
CA GLY A 52 2.05 -6.51 -6.55
C GLY A 52 0.63 -6.61 -6.04
N LEU A 53 0.35 -5.98 -4.90
CA LEU A 53 -0.99 -5.98 -4.30
C LEU A 53 -1.98 -5.19 -5.17
N ASN A 54 -1.59 -4.01 -5.68
CA ASN A 54 -2.38 -3.24 -6.64
C ASN A 54 -2.75 -4.07 -7.89
N LYS A 55 -1.82 -4.85 -8.45
CA LYS A 55 -2.09 -5.71 -9.61
C LYS A 55 -3.16 -6.75 -9.30
N ILE A 56 -3.04 -7.49 -8.19
CA ILE A 56 -3.99 -8.56 -7.86
C ILE A 56 -5.35 -8.04 -7.37
N SER A 57 -5.42 -6.80 -6.89
CA SER A 57 -6.66 -6.17 -6.40
C SER A 57 -7.26 -5.15 -7.37
N THR A 58 -6.78 -5.08 -8.62
CA THR A 58 -7.17 -4.05 -9.60
C THR A 58 -8.69 -3.96 -9.79
N GLU A 59 -9.38 -5.11 -9.81
CA GLU A 59 -10.83 -5.16 -10.01
C GLU A 59 -11.62 -4.51 -8.87
N LEU A 60 -11.09 -4.49 -7.64
CA LEU A 60 -11.75 -3.84 -6.50
C LEU A 60 -11.82 -2.32 -6.68
N PHE A 61 -10.82 -1.73 -7.32
CA PHE A 61 -10.74 -0.28 -7.54
C PHE A 61 -11.54 0.22 -8.76
N LYS A 62 -12.21 -0.68 -9.50
CA LYS A 62 -13.10 -0.28 -10.61
C LYS A 62 -14.50 0.15 -10.15
N GLN A 63 -14.78 0.08 -8.84
CA GLN A 63 -16.07 0.42 -8.25
C GLN A 63 -16.27 1.95 -8.10
N LYS A 64 -17.50 2.38 -7.80
CA LYS A 64 -17.95 3.79 -7.87
C LYS A 64 -17.14 4.79 -7.01
N LYS A 65 -16.61 4.37 -5.86
CA LYS A 65 -15.76 5.22 -5.01
C LYS A 65 -14.31 5.03 -5.42
N VAL A 66 -13.72 6.10 -5.96
CA VAL A 66 -12.36 6.06 -6.46
C VAL A 66 -11.40 6.45 -5.32
N LEU A 67 -10.83 5.45 -4.65
CA LEU A 67 -9.70 5.68 -3.74
C LEU A 67 -8.46 6.08 -4.54
N SER A 68 -7.81 7.17 -4.13
CA SER A 68 -6.49 7.52 -4.63
C SER A 68 -5.46 6.46 -4.22
N LYS A 69 -4.54 6.11 -5.11
CA LYS A 69 -3.52 5.09 -4.83
C LYS A 69 -2.11 5.70 -4.84
N ILE A 70 -1.34 5.41 -3.81
CA ILE A 70 0.12 5.61 -3.81
C ILE A 70 0.76 4.22 -3.83
N LEU A 71 1.72 4.02 -4.74
CA LEU A 71 2.42 2.75 -4.87
C LEU A 71 3.78 2.83 -4.17
N THR A 72 4.04 1.91 -3.25
CA THR A 72 5.34 1.78 -2.57
C THR A 72 6.39 1.34 -3.58
N LEU A 73 7.37 2.18 -3.89
CA LEU A 73 8.39 1.94 -4.93
C LEU A 73 9.51 1.01 -4.48
N ASP A 74 9.90 1.13 -3.21
CA ASP A 74 11.14 0.61 -2.67
C ASP A 74 10.93 -0.44 -1.58
N TYR A 75 12.03 -1.11 -1.26
CA TYR A 75 12.13 -2.11 -0.22
C TYR A 75 13.14 -1.69 0.81
N ILE A 76 12.84 -1.97 2.08
CA ILE A 76 13.79 -1.82 3.16
C ILE A 76 14.17 -3.21 3.65
N LEU A 77 15.46 -3.52 3.63
CA LEU A 77 16.01 -4.74 4.21
C LEU A 77 16.58 -4.42 5.59
N LEU A 78 16.00 -5.03 6.63
CA LEU A 78 16.29 -4.73 8.05
C LEU A 78 17.33 -5.68 8.69
N SER A 79 17.75 -6.74 8.00
CA SER A 79 18.81 -7.65 8.44
C SER A 79 19.28 -8.54 7.28
N LYS A 80 20.45 -9.16 7.45
CA LYS A 80 20.93 -10.27 6.61
C LYS A 80 20.44 -11.64 7.08
N ILE A 81 19.87 -11.73 8.29
CA ILE A 81 19.46 -12.97 8.92
C ILE A 81 17.92 -13.01 8.97
N PRO A 82 17.28 -14.01 8.34
CA PRO A 82 15.83 -14.15 8.39
C PRO A 82 15.30 -14.18 9.83
N GLY A 83 14.25 -13.40 10.10
CA GLY A 83 13.60 -13.33 11.41
C GLY A 83 14.30 -12.45 12.45
N ILE A 84 15.46 -11.87 12.12
CA ILE A 84 16.14 -10.88 12.96
C ILE A 84 15.86 -9.50 12.39
N VAL A 85 15.53 -8.55 13.26
CA VAL A 85 15.35 -7.13 12.92
C VAL A 85 16.49 -6.35 13.59
N GLU A 86 17.30 -5.67 12.79
CA GLU A 86 18.39 -4.81 13.26
C GLU A 86 18.15 -3.37 12.77
N GLU A 87 19.17 -2.74 12.18
CA GLU A 87 19.09 -1.45 11.52
C GLU A 87 18.81 -1.61 10.01
N ILE A 88 18.52 -0.51 9.31
CA ILE A 88 18.35 -0.53 7.86
C ILE A 88 19.68 -0.97 7.21
N PHE A 89 19.70 -2.19 6.70
CA PHE A 89 20.87 -2.77 6.05
C PHE A 89 20.97 -2.34 4.58
N ALA A 90 19.84 -2.28 3.87
CA ALA A 90 19.79 -1.82 2.49
C ALA A 90 18.42 -1.26 2.12
N ASN A 91 18.38 -0.45 1.06
CA ASN A 91 17.16 -0.02 0.39
C ASN A 91 17.34 -0.16 -1.12
N CYS A 92 16.30 -0.63 -1.82
CA CYS A 92 16.30 -0.71 -3.28
C CYS A 92 14.91 -0.51 -3.87
N ALA A 93 14.84 0.08 -5.06
CA ALA A 93 13.60 0.11 -5.82
C ALA A 93 13.25 -1.30 -6.32
N PHE A 94 12.00 -1.73 -6.15
CA PHE A 94 11.49 -2.99 -6.70
C PHE A 94 10.97 -2.86 -8.13
N PHE A 95 10.57 -1.65 -8.55
CA PHE A 95 10.06 -1.37 -9.88
C PHE A 95 10.37 0.07 -10.31
N SER A 96 10.23 0.35 -11.59
CA SER A 96 10.36 1.69 -12.18
C SER A 96 9.01 2.37 -12.36
N VAL A 97 9.01 3.69 -12.52
CA VAL A 97 7.77 4.47 -12.71
C VAL A 97 6.97 4.03 -13.94
N GLU A 98 7.62 3.45 -14.95
CA GLU A 98 6.98 2.92 -16.16
C GLU A 98 6.19 1.63 -15.91
N GLN A 99 6.45 0.94 -14.79
CA GLN A 99 5.74 -0.27 -14.39
C GLN A 99 4.51 0.01 -13.51
N ALA A 100 4.33 1.27 -13.08
CA ALA A 100 3.28 1.73 -12.17
C ALA A 100 1.93 1.94 -12.86
#